data_AF-A0A934EEB4-F1
#
_entry.id   AF-A0A934EEB4-F1
#
_cell.length_a   1.000
_cell.length_b   1.000
_cell.length_c   1.000
_cell.angle_alpha   90.00
_cell.angle_beta   90.00
_cell.angle_gamma   90.00
#
_symmetry.space_group_name_H-M   'P 1'
#
loop_
_entity.id
_entity.type
_entity.pdbx_description
1 polymer ?
#
loop_
_entity_poly.entity_id
_entity_poly.type
_entity_poly.pdbx_seq_one_letter_code
_entity_poly.pdbx_strand_id
1 'polypeptide(L)'
;MSKATWLPKPLRDILHEEDDPREPRFDPVHLAGVLIGCMSALGALYWLLWTLLVFEGGLPSKIGPALSVLLSEKTLADYGCCGPASMGAFEGWRGNLGALLLLVAFLVALLRAHHKAAERGS
;
A
#
# COMPACT_ATOMS: atom_id res chain seq x y z
N MET A 1 -41.93 -33.72 -1.72
CA MET A 1 -41.37 -34.58 -0.65
C MET A 1 -40.78 -33.68 0.41
N SER A 2 -41.35 -33.75 1.61
CA SER A 2 -41.09 -32.93 2.80
C SER A 2 -39.69 -33.17 3.37
N LYS A 3 -38.87 -32.14 3.50
CA LYS A 3 -37.60 -32.19 4.23
C LYS A 3 -37.54 -30.97 5.17
N ALA A 4 -37.23 -31.22 6.44
CA ALA A 4 -36.96 -30.24 7.51
C ALA A 4 -38.15 -29.64 8.30
N THR A 5 -39.04 -30.48 8.85
CA THR A 5 -40.02 -30.05 9.87
C THR A 5 -39.55 -30.19 11.33
N TRP A 6 -38.37 -30.76 11.61
CA TRP A 6 -37.88 -31.00 12.98
C TRP A 6 -36.86 -29.98 13.52
N LEU A 7 -36.50 -28.97 12.74
CA LEU A 7 -35.56 -27.94 13.19
C LEU A 7 -36.28 -26.89 14.06
N PRO A 8 -35.70 -26.47 15.20
CA PRO A 8 -36.25 -25.37 15.97
C PRO A 8 -36.26 -24.10 15.10
N LYS A 9 -37.34 -23.31 15.16
CA LYS A 9 -37.55 -22.08 14.36
C LYS A 9 -36.29 -21.24 14.14
N PRO A 10 -35.50 -20.86 15.17
CA PRO A 10 -34.33 -20.01 14.95
C PRO A 10 -33.26 -20.67 14.06
N LEU A 11 -33.08 -22.00 14.13
CA LEU A 11 -32.10 -22.70 13.29
C LEU A 11 -32.60 -22.85 11.85
N ARG A 12 -33.92 -22.96 11.67
CA ARG A 12 -34.53 -22.97 10.34
C ARG A 12 -34.42 -21.60 9.68
N ASP A 13 -34.64 -20.53 10.43
CA ASP A 13 -34.59 -19.16 9.90
C ASP A 13 -33.16 -18.73 9.53
N ILE A 14 -32.11 -19.25 10.20
CA ILE A 14 -30.69 -19.03 9.82
C ILE A 14 -30.28 -19.82 8.56
N LEU A 15 -30.88 -21.00 8.33
CA LEU A 15 -30.52 -21.87 7.20
C LEU A 15 -31.44 -21.70 5.98
N HIS A 16 -32.61 -21.12 6.18
CA HIS A 16 -33.61 -20.75 5.17
C HIS A 16 -33.90 -19.26 5.27
N GLU A 17 -32.85 -18.45 5.29
CA GLU A 17 -32.98 -17.06 4.90
C GLU A 17 -33.40 -17.12 3.42
N GLU A 18 -34.67 -16.78 3.13
CA GLU A 18 -35.15 -16.70 1.74
C GLU A 18 -34.24 -15.71 1.02
N ASP A 19 -33.60 -16.16 -0.08
CA ASP A 19 -32.75 -15.30 -0.93
C ASP A 19 -33.50 -13.99 -1.21
N ASP A 20 -33.18 -12.91 -0.48
CA ASP A 20 -33.82 -11.62 -0.68
C ASP A 20 -33.44 -11.18 -2.10
N PRO A 21 -34.41 -10.98 -3.02
CA PRO A 21 -34.12 -10.55 -4.39
C PRO A 21 -33.38 -9.21 -4.46
N ARG A 22 -33.35 -8.46 -3.34
CA ARG A 22 -32.64 -7.19 -3.19
C ARG A 22 -31.22 -7.37 -2.64
N GLU A 23 -30.85 -8.55 -2.17
CA GLU A 23 -29.50 -8.82 -1.70
C GLU A 23 -28.53 -8.90 -2.90
N PRO A 24 -27.38 -8.19 -2.84
CA PRO A 24 -26.36 -8.32 -3.87
C PRO A 24 -25.91 -9.79 -3.97
N ARG A 25 -26.12 -10.39 -5.15
CA ARG A 25 -25.67 -11.77 -5.40
C ARG A 25 -24.17 -11.89 -5.18
N PHE A 26 -23.77 -12.90 -4.43
CA PHE A 26 -22.36 -13.25 -4.26
C PHE A 26 -21.71 -13.53 -5.62
N ASP A 27 -20.73 -12.71 -6.00
CA ASP A 27 -19.90 -12.91 -7.17
C ASP A 27 -18.48 -13.35 -6.74
N PRO A 28 -18.14 -14.65 -6.89
CA PRO A 28 -16.83 -15.15 -6.49
C PRO A 28 -15.68 -14.53 -7.30
N VAL A 29 -15.95 -14.10 -8.54
CA VAL A 29 -14.94 -13.45 -9.39
C VAL A 29 -14.65 -12.05 -8.86
N HIS A 30 -15.70 -11.32 -8.45
CA HIS A 30 -15.53 -10.03 -7.79
C HIS A 30 -14.72 -10.16 -6.50
N LEU A 31 -15.07 -11.12 -5.63
CA LEU A 31 -14.33 -11.37 -4.38
C LEU A 31 -12.86 -11.69 -4.64
N ALA A 32 -12.57 -12.60 -5.58
CA ALA A 32 -11.20 -12.95 -5.95
C ALA A 32 -10.43 -11.73 -6.49
N GLY A 33 -11.07 -10.91 -7.31
CA GLY A 33 -10.49 -9.67 -7.83
C GLY A 33 -10.12 -8.68 -6.72
N VAL A 34 -11.01 -8.47 -5.74
CA VAL A 34 -10.74 -7.62 -4.58
C VAL A 34 -9.58 -8.16 -3.76
N LEU A 35 -9.53 -9.46 -3.49
CA LEU A 35 -8.46 -10.09 -2.72
C LEU A 35 -7.10 -9.91 -3.39
N ILE A 36 -7.01 -10.22 -4.69
CA ILE A 36 -5.78 -10.05 -5.48
C ILE A 36 -5.36 -8.57 -5.53
N GLY A 37 -6.32 -7.66 -5.71
CA GLY A 37 -6.09 -6.22 -5.69
C GLY A 37 -5.48 -5.76 -4.36
N CYS A 38 -6.06 -6.18 -3.24
CA CYS A 38 -5.56 -5.87 -1.90
C CYS A 38 -4.15 -6.43 -1.65
N MET A 39 -3.89 -7.69 -2.01
CA MET A 39 -2.57 -8.31 -1.84
C MET A 39 -1.51 -7.60 -2.69
N SER A 40 -1.86 -7.24 -3.93
CA SER A 40 -0.96 -6.50 -4.82
C SER A 40 -0.65 -5.10 -4.29
N ALA A 41 -1.68 -4.40 -3.78
CA ALA A 41 -1.53 -3.08 -3.17
C ALA A 41 -0.63 -3.12 -1.93
N LEU A 42 -0.82 -4.10 -1.04
CA LEU A 42 0.02 -4.30 0.14
C LEU A 42 1.46 -4.65 -0.24
N GLY A 43 1.66 -5.53 -1.22
CA GLY A 43 2.98 -5.88 -1.71
C GLY A 43 3.73 -4.68 -2.31
N ALA A 44 3.06 -3.88 -3.13
CA ALA A 44 3.62 -2.65 -3.67
C ALA A 44 3.99 -1.66 -2.57
N LEU A 45 3.09 -1.44 -1.60
CA LEU A 45 3.33 -0.55 -0.47
C LEU A 45 4.53 -1.02 0.37
N TYR A 46 4.61 -2.32 0.66
CA TYR A 46 5.72 -2.92 1.39
C TYR A 46 7.05 -2.65 0.70
N TRP A 47 7.16 -2.94 -0.61
CA TRP A 47 8.41 -2.74 -1.34
C TRP A 47 8.80 -1.27 -1.44
N LEU A 48 7.84 -0.37 -1.69
CA LEU A 48 8.12 1.07 -1.75
C LEU A 48 8.60 1.61 -0.40
N LEU A 49 7.95 1.23 0.70
CA LEU A 49 8.36 1.63 2.05
C LEU A 49 9.71 1.01 2.44
N TRP A 50 9.94 -0.26 2.10
CA TRP A 50 11.21 -0.92 2.36
C TRP A 50 12.36 -0.24 1.60
N THR A 51 12.16 0.11 0.32
CA THR A 51 13.15 0.88 -0.43
C THR A 51 13.38 2.25 0.19
N LEU A 52 12.32 2.93 0.62
CA LEU A 52 12.45 4.24 1.26
C LEU A 52 13.14 4.21 2.61
N LEU A 53 12.94 3.18 3.41
CA LEU A 53 13.35 3.17 4.82
C LEU A 53 14.58 2.31 5.09
N VAL A 54 14.84 1.29 4.26
CA VAL A 54 15.84 0.25 4.54
C VAL A 54 16.89 0.13 3.44
N PHE A 55 16.50 0.16 2.16
CA PHE A 55 17.43 -0.02 1.04
C PHE A 55 18.58 1.00 1.07
N GLU A 56 19.81 0.49 1.05
CA GLU A 56 21.06 1.28 1.08
C GLU A 56 21.03 2.37 2.18
N GLY A 57 20.54 1.99 3.36
CA GLY A 57 20.42 2.84 4.56
C GLY A 57 19.15 3.71 4.62
N GLY A 58 18.29 3.66 3.60
CA GLY A 58 17.03 4.41 3.57
C GLY A 58 17.20 5.93 3.45
N LEU A 59 16.08 6.64 3.39
CA LEU A 59 15.98 8.10 3.39
C LEU A 59 16.38 8.72 4.74
N PRO A 60 16.01 8.15 5.92
CA PRO A 60 16.33 8.77 7.20
C PRO A 60 17.84 8.97 7.43
N SER A 61 18.67 8.01 7.00
CA SER A 61 20.13 8.12 7.10
C SER A 61 20.72 9.25 6.24
N LYS A 62 20.00 9.69 5.20
CA LYS A 62 20.41 10.74 4.26
C LYS A 62 20.01 12.15 4.70
N ILE A 63 19.07 12.28 5.65
CA ILE A 63 18.57 13.58 6.12
C ILE A 63 19.67 14.37 6.83
N GLY A 64 20.40 13.75 7.76
CA GLY A 64 21.48 14.41 8.51
C GLY A 64 22.60 14.95 7.62
N PRO A 65 23.18 14.13 6.71
CA PRO A 65 24.13 14.59 5.71
C PRO A 65 23.57 15.70 4.81
N ALA A 66 22.33 15.57 4.30
CA ALA A 66 21.72 16.58 3.44
C ALA A 66 21.54 17.93 4.15
N LEU A 67 21.07 17.93 5.41
CA LEU A 67 20.96 19.13 6.22
C LEU A 67 22.33 19.77 6.51
N SER A 68 23.35 18.95 6.73
CA SER A 68 24.71 19.45 6.96
C SER A 68 25.29 20.12 5.72
N VAL A 69 24.94 19.65 4.52
CA VAL A 69 25.34 20.31 3.26
C VAL A 69 24.55 21.59 3.01
N LEU A 70 23.27 21.63 3.39
CA LEU A 70 22.41 22.80 3.18
C LEU A 70 22.65 23.94 4.19
N LEU A 71 23.05 23.60 5.42
CA LEU A 71 23.17 24.54 6.55
C LEU A 71 24.60 24.78 7.02
N SER A 72 25.58 24.07 6.45
CA SER A 72 27.00 24.20 6.80
C SER A 72 27.85 24.35 5.56
N GLU A 73 29.15 24.61 5.72
CA GLU A 73 30.11 24.69 4.61
C GLU A 73 30.50 23.31 4.04
N LYS A 74 29.84 22.23 4.50
CA LYS A 74 30.10 20.88 4.02
C LYS A 74 29.55 20.70 2.61
N THR A 75 30.35 20.05 1.78
CA THR A 75 29.99 19.76 0.39
C THR A 75 29.56 18.31 0.24
N LEU A 76 28.88 17.99 -0.87
CA LEU A 76 28.52 16.60 -1.20
C LEU A 76 29.76 15.70 -1.37
N ALA A 77 30.93 16.28 -1.66
CA ALA A 77 32.19 15.56 -1.75
C ALA A 77 32.66 15.03 -0.38
N ASP A 78 32.37 15.77 0.70
CA ASP A 78 32.69 15.36 2.08
C ASP A 78 31.87 14.15 2.56
N TYR A 79 30.80 13.83 1.83
CA TYR A 79 29.93 12.67 2.07
C TYR A 79 30.08 11.58 1.00
N GLY A 80 31.18 11.59 0.25
CA GLY A 80 31.51 10.54 -0.71
C GLY A 80 30.67 10.55 -1.99
N CYS A 81 29.96 11.64 -2.31
CA CYS A 81 29.22 11.73 -3.58
C CYS A 81 30.15 11.78 -4.81
N CYS A 82 31.40 12.24 -4.63
CA CYS A 82 32.46 12.31 -5.65
C CYS A 82 33.86 11.87 -5.14
N GLY A 83 33.96 11.34 -3.91
CA GLY A 83 35.21 10.95 -3.24
C GLY A 83 35.36 9.43 -3.09
N PRO A 84 36.45 8.91 -2.48
CA PRO A 84 36.70 7.47 -2.38
C PRO A 84 35.49 6.72 -1.78
N ALA A 85 35.16 5.59 -2.40
CA ALA A 85 33.91 4.85 -2.28
C ALA A 85 33.49 4.39 -0.86
N SER A 86 34.30 4.66 0.17
CA SER A 86 34.14 4.14 1.53
C SER A 86 33.27 4.99 2.47
N MET A 87 32.65 6.08 2.00
CA MET A 87 31.82 6.97 2.84
C MET A 87 30.37 7.13 2.36
N GLY A 88 29.82 6.18 1.58
CA GLY A 88 28.54 6.21 0.83
C GLY A 88 27.25 6.61 1.59
N ALA A 89 27.20 7.79 2.22
CA ALA A 89 26.04 8.30 2.92
C ALA A 89 24.85 8.55 1.98
N PHE A 90 25.14 8.82 0.71
CA PHE A 90 24.16 8.99 -0.36
C PHE A 90 23.97 7.74 -1.24
N GLU A 91 24.57 6.60 -0.91
CA GLU A 91 24.33 5.38 -1.67
C GLU A 91 22.82 5.06 -1.71
N GLY A 92 22.30 4.74 -2.89
CA GLY A 92 20.88 4.43 -3.07
C GLY A 92 19.93 5.61 -3.15
N TRP A 93 20.42 6.85 -3.14
CA TRP A 93 19.56 8.03 -3.18
C TRP A 93 18.59 8.04 -4.38
N ARG A 94 19.01 7.52 -5.54
CA ARG A 94 18.17 7.40 -6.74
C ARG A 94 17.03 6.40 -6.53
N GLY A 95 17.33 5.26 -5.92
CA GLY A 95 16.34 4.24 -5.57
C GLY A 95 15.31 4.80 -4.60
N ASN A 96 15.77 5.50 -3.56
CA ASN A 96 14.89 6.09 -2.56
C ASN A 96 14.04 7.22 -3.15
N LEU A 97 14.60 8.06 -4.02
CA LEU A 97 13.84 9.10 -4.72
C LEU A 97 12.80 8.51 -5.67
N GLY A 98 13.16 7.48 -6.44
CA GLY A 98 12.22 6.76 -7.30
C GLY A 98 11.07 6.12 -6.51
N ALA A 99 11.39 5.46 -5.40
CA ALA A 99 10.40 4.89 -4.50
C ALA A 99 9.50 5.97 -3.86
N LEU A 100 10.04 7.15 -3.53
CA LEU A 100 9.25 8.27 -3.02
C LEU A 100 8.22 8.74 -4.05
N LEU A 101 8.65 8.96 -5.29
CA LEU A 101 7.78 9.40 -6.37
C LEU A 101 6.67 8.38 -6.66
N LEU A 102 7.04 7.09 -6.72
CA LEU A 102 6.08 6.01 -6.93
C LEU A 102 5.10 5.87 -5.76
N LEU A 103 5.58 6.02 -4.52
CA LEU A 103 4.72 6.00 -3.34
C LEU A 103 3.71 7.16 -3.35
N VAL A 104 4.15 8.37 -3.67
CA VAL A 104 3.25 9.53 -3.81
C VAL A 104 2.21 9.28 -4.91
N ALA A 105 2.65 8.82 -6.08
CA ALA A 105 1.74 8.50 -7.19
C ALA A 105 0.71 7.42 -6.80
N PHE A 106 1.16 6.38 -6.09
CA PHE A 106 0.32 5.29 -5.59
C PHE A 106 -0.73 5.79 -4.59
N LEU A 107 -0.34 6.60 -3.61
CA LEU A 107 -1.27 7.21 -2.65
C LEU A 107 -2.28 8.14 -3.32
N VAL A 108 -1.84 8.97 -4.27
CA VAL A 108 -2.74 9.84 -5.04
C VAL A 108 -3.75 9.00 -5.85
N ALA A 109 -3.31 7.90 -6.46
CA ALA A 109 -4.21 7.00 -7.19
C ALA A 109 -5.27 6.37 -6.27
N LEU A 110 -4.87 5.92 -5.08
CA LEU A 110 -5.80 5.38 -4.07
C LEU A 110 -6.80 6.42 -3.58
N LEU A 111 -6.34 7.64 -3.26
CA LEU A 111 -7.21 8.73 -2.82
C LEU A 111 -8.23 9.11 -3.91
N ARG A 112 -7.79 9.21 -5.17
CA ARG A 112 -8.68 9.47 -6.31
C ARG A 112 -9.71 8.36 -6.49
N ALA A 113 -9.29 7.09 -6.36
CA ALA A 113 -10.21 5.96 -6.45
C ALA A 113 -11.26 5.99 -5.33
N HIS A 114 -10.85 6.34 -4.11
CA HIS A 114 -11.74 6.46 -2.97
C HIS A 114 -12.77 7.60 -3.14
N HIS A 115 -12.32 8.80 -3.53
CA HIS A 115 -13.23 9.92 -3.80
C HIS A 115 -14.23 9.59 -4.91
N LYS A 116 -13.77 8.96 -6.00
CA LYS A 116 -14.65 8.53 -7.11
C LYS A 116 -15.66 7.47 -6.67
N ALA A 117 -15.31 6.60 -5.71
CA ALA A 117 -16.24 5.63 -5.14
C ALA A 117 -17.28 6.31 -4.24
N ALA A 118 -16.88 7.30 -3.45
CA ALA A 118 -17.79 8.07 -2.58
C ALA A 118 -18.84 8.84 -3.39
N GLU A 119 -18.45 9.48 -4.50
CA GLU A 119 -19.39 10.18 -5.41
C GLU A 119 -20.41 9.26 -6.08
N ARG A 120 -20.10 7.96 -6.22
CA ARG A 120 -21.00 6.97 -6.84
C ARG A 120 -21.94 6.30 -5.84
N GLY A 121 -21.64 6.41 -4.55
CA GLY A 121 -22.42 5.84 -3.46
C GLY A 121 -23.39 6.82 -2.80
N SER A 122 -23.36 8.10 -3.18
CA SER A 122 -24.33 9.15 -2.83
C SER A 122 -25.38 9.32 -3.92
#